data_AF-A0A7K5IJG8-F1
#
_entry.id   AF-A0A7K5IJG8-F1
#
_cell.length_a   1.000
_cell.length_b   1.000
_cell.length_c   1.000
_cell.angle_alpha   90.00
_cell.angle_beta   90.00
_cell.angle_gamma   90.00
#
_symmetry.space_group_name_H-M   'P 1'
#
loop_
_entity.id
_entity.type
_entity.pdbx_description
1 polymer ?
#
loop_
_entity_poly.entity_id
_entity_poly.type
_entity_poly.pdbx_seq_one_letter_code
_entity_poly.pdbx_strand_id
1 'polypeptide(L)'
;RSLGGLTLGLVLASIYGALVLLVQGHNVWYCLTITILLGAWLGLGMAFSMKTRMIVLLALPQFFTKEGKMMVMVLALCLTVQGPGANLLHNISQVAKALSCGAELAQNQTAERLQQAKEPLLNMQKKIKEIGQNAKVVGDRVRKFFRSIIDSTRHVARALRNVWLWLAKAGRMCNRELGTPHHSCLRYMDNAKDRCERALPIFFHLCYIVHSFKALCYVMTTLFTMFCTIPEYIQAFIRIDAVAPLRDALNRVRAEFEFNISVVHQFSINLNASKSLGEVSADIMEAVQQHMEPYHRALEFFSYISFLAILYLWYKAIRYRRRYLRDDTFDNIYITRRFVELDMRCAEQGKPTVLPLLSWEMGRYISPGALWLSKNERRQYGVQLFGFLRHVLLGFSIMLADYSIFWLLDLFRHHLSTEIIARAPSTMSISVNGTGYTSEIYQDMVSAFNTLQEGEVSVLSQVCLIKPVEPDRSTYITIGILYGVWLFICVFGSYLARLRRAVCAAYFPSREQERLVFLHNIIRARREWLIFALFQVGTKNVADTGKSRLFLVLISK
;
A
#
# COMPACT_ATOMS: atom_id res chain seq x y z
N ARG A 1 64.95 -29.31 5.33
CA ARG A 1 63.58 -29.70 5.74
C ARG A 1 63.16 -28.82 6.89
N SER A 2 61.90 -28.41 6.99
CA SER A 2 61.43 -27.41 7.98
C SER A 2 60.19 -27.91 8.72
N LEU A 3 60.35 -28.43 9.94
CA LEU A 3 59.21 -28.88 10.76
C LEU A 3 58.20 -27.76 10.98
N GLY A 4 58.69 -26.56 11.33
CA GLY A 4 57.84 -25.36 11.45
C GLY A 4 57.15 -24.92 10.14
N GLY A 5 57.71 -25.31 8.99
CA GLY A 5 57.08 -25.05 7.69
C GLY A 5 55.90 -25.99 7.45
N LEU A 6 56.09 -27.29 7.76
CA LEU A 6 55.04 -28.29 7.68
C LEU A 6 53.84 -27.93 8.58
N THR A 7 54.11 -27.61 9.84
CA THR A 7 53.06 -27.23 10.80
C THR A 7 52.29 -25.99 10.35
N LEU A 8 52.99 -24.96 9.85
CA LEU A 8 52.33 -23.75 9.36
C LEU A 8 51.49 -24.04 8.11
N GLY A 9 51.99 -24.85 7.18
CA GLY A 9 51.26 -25.25 5.98
C GLY A 9 49.97 -26.00 6.30
N LEU A 10 50.01 -26.92 7.27
CA LEU A 10 48.83 -27.67 7.73
C LEU A 10 47.82 -26.76 8.43
N VAL A 11 48.27 -25.88 9.35
CA VAL A 11 47.40 -24.93 10.05
C VAL A 11 46.67 -24.02 9.07
N LEU A 12 47.36 -23.49 8.05
CA LEU A 12 46.74 -22.64 7.03
C LEU A 12 45.68 -23.38 6.22
N ALA A 13 45.95 -24.64 5.88
CA ALA A 13 44.98 -25.46 5.18
C ALA A 13 43.75 -25.74 6.04
N SER A 14 43.93 -26.09 7.32
CA SER A 14 42.84 -26.29 8.27
C SER A 14 41.99 -25.03 8.48
N ILE A 15 42.61 -23.85 8.60
CA ILE A 15 41.89 -22.58 8.70
C ILE A 15 41.06 -22.32 7.45
N TYR A 16 41.61 -22.56 6.25
CA TYR A 16 40.87 -22.41 5.00
C TYR A 16 39.69 -23.40 4.92
N GLY A 17 39.91 -24.67 5.27
CA GLY A 17 38.86 -25.69 5.30
C GLY A 17 37.73 -25.36 6.28
N ALA A 18 38.08 -24.90 7.49
CA ALA A 18 37.09 -24.45 8.48
C ALA A 18 36.30 -23.24 7.99
N LEU A 19 36.95 -22.28 7.32
CA LEU A 19 36.28 -21.12 6.74
C LEU A 19 35.27 -21.55 5.66
N VAL A 20 35.68 -22.42 4.74
CA VAL A 20 34.80 -22.93 3.68
C VAL A 20 33.61 -23.70 4.27
N LEU A 21 33.84 -24.53 5.29
CA LEU A 21 32.81 -25.33 5.93
C LEU A 21 31.80 -24.47 6.71
N LEU A 22 32.26 -23.51 7.51
CA LEU A 22 31.40 -22.67 8.34
C LEU A 22 30.61 -21.63 7.53
N VAL A 23 31.17 -21.18 6.41
CA VAL A 23 30.60 -20.05 5.64
C VAL A 23 29.76 -20.50 4.46
N GLN A 24 30.14 -21.57 3.77
CA GLN A 24 29.54 -21.92 2.47
C GLN A 24 28.53 -23.07 2.53
N GLY A 25 28.38 -23.72 3.69
CA GLY A 25 27.42 -24.83 3.87
C GLY A 25 27.58 -25.97 2.87
N HIS A 26 28.74 -26.07 2.18
CA HIS A 26 28.99 -27.07 1.16
C HIS A 26 29.05 -28.47 1.76
N ASN A 27 28.82 -29.48 0.92
CA ASN A 27 28.87 -30.88 1.33
C ASN A 27 30.20 -31.17 2.05
N VAL A 28 30.10 -31.75 3.25
CA VAL A 28 31.24 -31.99 4.16
C VAL A 28 32.37 -32.74 3.45
N TRP A 29 32.03 -33.67 2.55
CA TRP A 29 32.99 -34.43 1.74
C TRP A 29 33.81 -33.57 0.78
N TYR A 30 33.19 -32.57 0.15
CA TYR A 30 33.88 -31.64 -0.74
C TYR A 30 34.88 -30.78 0.03
N CYS A 31 34.45 -30.24 1.18
CA CYS A 31 35.30 -29.46 2.08
C CYS A 31 36.49 -30.31 2.58
N LEU A 32 36.25 -31.54 3.06
CA LEU A 32 37.31 -32.43 3.52
C LEU A 32 38.32 -32.72 2.41
N THR A 33 37.85 -33.06 1.20
CA THR A 33 38.73 -33.39 0.06
C THR A 33 39.63 -32.22 -0.31
N ILE A 34 39.09 -31.01 -0.41
CA ILE A 34 39.88 -29.80 -0.69
C ILE A 34 40.87 -29.51 0.42
N THR A 35 40.47 -29.64 1.68
CA THR A 35 41.33 -29.35 2.83
C THR A 35 42.52 -30.31 2.89
N ILE A 36 42.29 -31.60 2.58
CA ILE A 36 43.35 -32.63 2.52
C ILE A 36 44.29 -32.35 1.35
N LEU A 37 43.78 -32.09 0.14
CA LEU A 37 44.61 -31.80 -1.03
C LEU A 37 45.46 -30.53 -0.83
N LEU A 38 44.83 -29.45 -0.33
CA LEU A 38 45.50 -28.19 -0.02
C LEU A 38 46.53 -28.39 1.10
N GLY A 39 46.19 -29.17 2.13
CA GLY A 39 47.07 -29.52 3.24
C GLY A 39 48.28 -30.33 2.83
N ALA A 40 48.10 -31.30 1.93
CA ALA A 40 49.22 -32.06 1.35
C ALA A 40 50.14 -31.15 0.52
N TRP A 41 49.57 -30.31 -0.36
CA TRP A 41 50.35 -29.41 -1.21
C TRP A 41 51.08 -28.32 -0.40
N LEU A 42 50.39 -27.61 0.48
CA LEU A 42 50.98 -26.59 1.35
C LEU A 42 51.93 -27.20 2.37
N GLY A 43 51.53 -28.27 3.05
CA GLY A 43 52.34 -28.94 4.07
C GLY A 43 53.65 -29.46 3.52
N LEU A 44 53.60 -30.32 2.48
CA LEU A 44 54.81 -30.87 1.87
C LEU A 44 55.63 -29.77 1.16
N GLY A 45 54.96 -28.85 0.46
CA GLY A 45 55.61 -27.72 -0.19
C GLY A 45 56.40 -26.85 0.78
N MET A 46 55.82 -26.51 1.93
CA MET A 46 56.47 -25.73 2.98
C MET A 46 57.58 -26.51 3.71
N ALA A 47 57.46 -27.83 3.81
CA ALA A 47 58.43 -28.69 4.49
C ALA A 47 59.72 -28.88 3.67
N PHE A 48 59.60 -29.08 2.36
CA PHE A 48 60.71 -29.49 1.50
C PHE A 48 61.23 -28.37 0.57
N SER A 49 60.40 -27.41 0.15
CA SER A 49 60.81 -26.37 -0.82
C SER A 49 61.01 -25.00 -0.16
N MET A 50 62.25 -24.52 -0.15
CA MET A 50 62.57 -23.15 0.29
C MET A 50 61.85 -22.08 -0.53
N LYS A 51 61.69 -22.30 -1.85
CA LYS A 51 61.02 -21.35 -2.75
C LYS A 51 59.54 -21.24 -2.41
N THR A 52 58.87 -22.38 -2.23
CA THR A 52 57.45 -22.43 -1.85
C THR A 52 57.24 -21.79 -0.49
N ARG A 53 58.12 -22.12 0.48
CA ARG A 53 58.08 -21.55 1.83
C ARG A 53 58.15 -20.04 1.85
N MET A 54 59.08 -19.46 1.10
CA MET A 54 59.21 -18.01 0.99
C MET A 54 57.98 -17.37 0.33
N ILE A 55 57.43 -17.95 -0.74
CA ILE A 55 56.25 -17.39 -1.42
C ILE A 55 55.04 -17.41 -0.50
N VAL A 56 54.81 -18.50 0.24
CA VAL A 56 53.69 -18.60 1.19
C VAL A 56 53.85 -17.59 2.33
N LEU A 57 55.04 -17.48 2.93
CA LEU A 57 55.33 -16.47 3.96
C LEU A 57 55.16 -15.03 3.45
N LEU A 58 55.37 -14.80 2.15
CA LEU A 58 55.19 -13.50 1.52
C LEU A 58 53.73 -13.22 1.12
N ALA A 59 52.95 -14.26 0.84
CA ALA A 59 51.53 -14.19 0.51
C ALA A 59 50.67 -13.96 1.77
N LEU A 60 51.07 -14.53 2.92
CA LEU A 60 50.33 -14.39 4.18
C LEU A 60 50.02 -12.94 4.56
N PRO A 61 50.99 -12.01 4.62
CA PRO A 61 50.67 -10.63 4.94
C PRO A 61 49.86 -9.90 3.86
N GLN A 62 49.81 -10.43 2.64
CA GLN A 62 49.02 -9.82 1.55
C GLN A 62 47.53 -10.05 1.73
N PHE A 63 47.13 -11.13 2.41
CA PHE A 63 45.74 -11.34 2.81
C PHE A 63 45.25 -10.17 3.70
N PHE A 64 46.10 -9.68 4.60
CA PHE A 64 45.79 -8.55 5.49
C PHE A 64 45.86 -7.17 4.80
N THR A 65 45.96 -7.12 3.47
CA THR A 65 45.94 -5.86 2.71
C THR A 65 44.55 -5.59 2.12
N LYS A 66 44.46 -4.74 1.08
CA LYS A 66 43.18 -4.34 0.47
C LYS A 66 42.36 -5.52 -0.06
N GLU A 67 43.02 -6.57 -0.55
CA GLU A 67 42.33 -7.69 -1.22
C GLU A 67 41.56 -8.56 -0.24
N GLY A 68 42.18 -9.00 0.86
CA GLY A 68 41.46 -9.77 1.87
C GLY A 68 40.40 -8.94 2.60
N LYS A 69 40.61 -7.62 2.75
CA LYS A 69 39.56 -6.70 3.22
C LYS A 69 38.32 -6.77 2.35
N MET A 70 38.49 -6.69 1.03
CA MET A 70 37.38 -6.79 0.09
C MET A 70 36.65 -8.12 0.19
N MET A 71 37.37 -9.23 0.36
CA MET A 71 36.76 -10.56 0.51
C MET A 71 35.96 -10.70 1.79
N VAL A 72 36.53 -10.31 2.93
CA VAL A 72 35.83 -10.34 4.23
C VAL A 72 34.63 -9.40 4.21
N MET A 73 34.76 -8.21 3.60
CA MET A 73 33.65 -7.26 3.47
C MET A 73 32.50 -7.81 2.62
N VAL A 74 32.80 -8.36 1.43
CA VAL A 74 31.76 -8.95 0.56
C VAL A 74 31.08 -10.10 1.27
N LEU A 75 31.85 -10.96 1.94
CA LEU A 75 31.31 -12.09 2.67
C LEU A 75 30.41 -11.66 3.84
N ALA A 76 30.85 -10.69 4.64
CA ALA A 76 30.05 -10.14 5.74
C ALA A 76 28.75 -9.51 5.21
N LEU A 77 28.80 -8.79 4.09
CA LEU A 77 27.61 -8.19 3.47
C LEU A 77 26.64 -9.26 2.98
N CYS A 78 27.11 -10.27 2.25
CA CYS A 78 26.28 -11.37 1.76
C CYS A 78 25.59 -12.11 2.92
N LEU A 79 26.32 -12.44 3.98
CA LEU A 79 25.74 -13.10 5.15
C LEU A 79 24.76 -12.21 5.91
N THR A 80 25.02 -10.90 6.00
CA THR A 80 24.09 -9.96 6.66
C THR A 80 22.77 -9.84 5.90
N VAL A 81 22.81 -9.85 4.57
CA VAL A 81 21.60 -9.78 3.73
C VAL A 81 20.84 -11.11 3.75
N GLN A 82 21.53 -12.25 3.62
CA GLN A 82 20.88 -13.57 3.60
C GLN A 82 20.41 -14.06 4.96
N GLY A 83 21.08 -13.68 6.04
CA GLY A 83 20.68 -14.05 7.39
C GLY A 83 19.68 -13.02 7.94
N PRO A 84 20.15 -11.99 8.69
CA PRO A 84 19.30 -10.96 9.28
C PRO A 84 18.35 -10.29 8.28
N GLY A 85 18.82 -9.95 7.08
CA GLY A 85 17.99 -9.31 6.05
C GLY A 85 16.85 -10.20 5.55
N ALA A 86 17.09 -11.50 5.36
CA ALA A 86 16.04 -12.44 4.95
C ALA A 86 15.05 -12.68 6.09
N ASN A 87 15.56 -12.83 7.31
CA ASN A 87 14.71 -13.02 8.50
C ASN A 87 13.80 -11.82 8.74
N LEU A 88 14.33 -10.60 8.59
CA LEU A 88 13.57 -9.35 8.63
C LEU A 88 12.43 -9.35 7.61
N LEU A 89 12.75 -9.64 6.33
CA LEU A 89 11.76 -9.66 5.24
C LEU A 89 10.71 -10.77 5.46
N HIS A 90 11.13 -11.93 5.98
CA HIS A 90 10.23 -13.02 6.30
C HIS A 90 9.25 -12.64 7.41
N ASN A 91 9.74 -12.03 8.49
CA ASN A 91 8.91 -11.52 9.58
C ASN A 91 7.92 -10.44 9.11
N ILE A 92 8.34 -9.53 8.22
CA ILE A 92 7.44 -8.55 7.57
C ILE A 92 6.35 -9.26 6.74
N SER A 93 6.71 -10.31 6.01
CA SER A 93 5.75 -11.10 5.24
C SER A 93 4.74 -11.82 6.14
N GLN A 94 5.15 -12.32 7.31
CA GLN A 94 4.24 -12.90 8.30
C GLN A 94 3.20 -11.88 8.79
N VAL A 95 3.58 -10.62 8.96
CA VAL A 95 2.64 -9.53 9.30
C VAL A 95 1.63 -9.32 8.17
N ALA A 96 2.10 -9.22 6.94
CA ALA A 96 1.22 -9.06 5.77
C ALA A 96 0.22 -10.21 5.68
N LYS A 97 0.66 -11.45 5.94
CA LYS A 97 -0.18 -12.65 5.97
C LYS A 97 -1.21 -12.65 7.11
N ALA A 98 -0.82 -12.21 8.30
CA ALA A 98 -1.73 -12.10 9.44
C ALA A 98 -2.80 -11.02 9.22
N LEU A 99 -2.40 -9.85 8.70
CA LEU A 99 -3.33 -8.76 8.35
C LEU A 99 -4.31 -9.20 7.25
N SER A 100 -3.81 -9.90 6.23
CA SER A 100 -4.61 -10.54 5.19
C SER A 100 -5.67 -11.48 5.78
N CYS A 101 -5.24 -12.41 6.63
CA CYS A 101 -6.13 -13.38 7.27
C CYS A 101 -7.19 -12.68 8.14
N GLY A 102 -6.80 -11.66 8.91
CA GLY A 102 -7.74 -10.90 9.74
C GLY A 102 -8.80 -10.16 8.92
N ALA A 103 -8.42 -9.60 7.77
CA ALA A 103 -9.36 -8.94 6.87
C ALA A 103 -10.30 -9.93 6.16
N GLU A 104 -9.82 -11.09 5.71
CA GLU A 104 -10.67 -12.16 5.15
C GLU A 104 -11.64 -12.71 6.20
N LEU A 105 -11.17 -12.92 7.43
CA LEU A 105 -12.01 -13.37 8.54
C LEU A 105 -13.10 -12.34 8.87
N ALA A 106 -12.74 -11.05 8.99
CA ALA A 106 -13.69 -9.98 9.23
C ALA A 106 -14.73 -9.88 8.09
N GLN A 107 -14.32 -10.07 6.84
CA GLN A 107 -15.22 -10.06 5.69
C GLN A 107 -16.19 -11.25 5.72
N ASN A 108 -15.70 -12.47 5.96
CA ASN A 108 -16.54 -13.66 6.04
C ASN A 108 -17.52 -13.59 7.20
N GLN A 109 -17.08 -13.14 8.38
CA GLN A 109 -17.97 -12.92 9.53
C GLN A 109 -19.03 -11.85 9.24
N THR A 110 -18.66 -10.75 8.58
CA THR A 110 -19.61 -9.70 8.18
C THR A 110 -20.63 -10.23 7.18
N ALA A 111 -20.20 -11.04 6.20
CA ALA A 111 -21.09 -11.64 5.20
C ALA A 111 -22.07 -12.65 5.83
N GLU A 112 -21.60 -13.50 6.74
CA GLU A 112 -22.45 -14.44 7.49
C GLU A 112 -23.52 -13.71 8.31
N ARG A 113 -23.14 -12.64 9.02
CA ARG A 113 -24.08 -11.82 9.81
C ARG A 113 -25.10 -11.09 8.93
N LEU A 114 -24.65 -10.56 7.80
CA LEU A 114 -25.56 -9.94 6.82
C LEU A 114 -26.55 -10.96 6.25
N GLN A 115 -26.12 -12.22 6.07
CA GLN A 115 -27.00 -13.31 5.67
C GLN A 115 -28.01 -13.67 6.78
N GLN A 116 -27.61 -13.69 8.05
CA GLN A 116 -28.51 -13.88 9.19
C GLN A 116 -29.52 -12.73 9.33
N ALA A 117 -29.12 -11.49 9.09
CA ALA A 117 -30.01 -10.32 9.10
C ALA A 117 -31.01 -10.30 7.92
N LYS A 118 -30.82 -11.13 6.90
CA LYS A 118 -31.71 -11.19 5.72
C LYS A 118 -33.08 -11.78 6.07
N GLU A 119 -33.13 -12.80 6.93
CA GLU A 119 -34.37 -13.49 7.29
C GLU A 119 -35.42 -12.55 7.93
N PRO A 120 -35.11 -11.75 8.97
CA PRO A 120 -36.09 -10.82 9.54
C PRO A 120 -36.53 -9.74 8.53
N LEU A 121 -35.63 -9.28 7.64
CA LEU A 121 -35.98 -8.34 6.57
C LEU A 121 -36.95 -8.94 5.54
N LEU A 122 -36.78 -10.21 5.18
CA LEU A 122 -37.71 -10.93 4.30
C LEU A 122 -39.08 -11.15 4.98
N ASN A 123 -39.10 -11.44 6.28
CA ASN A 123 -40.34 -11.58 7.05
C ASN A 123 -41.12 -10.26 7.13
N MET A 124 -40.43 -9.15 7.41
CA MET A 124 -41.01 -7.80 7.37
C MET A 124 -41.63 -7.51 6.00
N GLN A 125 -40.91 -7.80 4.91
CA GLN A 125 -41.42 -7.59 3.55
C GLN A 125 -42.70 -8.41 3.29
N LYS A 126 -42.74 -9.67 3.74
CA LYS A 126 -43.91 -10.54 3.60
C LYS A 126 -45.12 -9.95 4.32
N LYS A 127 -44.96 -9.45 5.56
CA LYS A 127 -46.03 -8.79 6.31
C LYS A 127 -46.55 -7.52 5.60
N ILE A 128 -45.67 -6.68 5.08
CA ILE A 128 -46.06 -5.48 4.30
C ILE A 128 -46.84 -5.89 3.03
N LYS A 129 -46.41 -6.96 2.36
CA LYS A 129 -47.13 -7.50 1.20
C LYS A 129 -48.52 -8.00 1.58
N GLU A 130 -48.68 -8.67 2.71
CA GLU A 130 -49.97 -9.13 3.23
C GLU A 130 -50.91 -7.96 3.56
N ILE A 131 -50.41 -6.89 4.21
CA ILE A 131 -51.17 -5.66 4.45
C ILE A 131 -51.62 -5.03 3.12
N GLY A 132 -50.71 -4.93 2.15
CA GLY A 132 -51.03 -4.43 0.82
C GLY A 132 -52.10 -5.27 0.10
N GLN A 133 -52.03 -6.60 0.21
CA GLN A 133 -53.03 -7.50 -0.36
C GLN A 133 -54.40 -7.32 0.32
N ASN A 134 -54.44 -7.23 1.65
CA ASN A 134 -55.68 -7.00 2.39
C ASN A 134 -56.30 -5.63 2.03
N ALA A 135 -55.48 -4.58 1.94
CA ALA A 135 -55.92 -3.26 1.49
C ALA A 135 -56.47 -3.30 0.06
N LYS A 136 -55.83 -4.07 -0.84
CA LYS A 136 -56.32 -4.28 -2.21
C LYS A 136 -57.68 -4.97 -2.23
N VAL A 137 -57.91 -5.99 -1.40
CA VAL A 137 -59.21 -6.67 -1.29
C VAL A 137 -60.30 -5.69 -0.84
N VAL A 138 -60.02 -4.83 0.13
CA VAL A 138 -60.94 -3.78 0.59
C VAL A 138 -61.18 -2.77 -0.53
N GLY A 139 -60.13 -2.27 -1.18
CA GLY A 139 -60.22 -1.34 -2.31
C GLY A 139 -61.04 -1.90 -3.47
N ASP A 140 -60.88 -3.18 -3.81
CA ASP A 140 -61.66 -3.85 -4.85
C ASP A 140 -63.14 -4.01 -4.45
N ARG A 141 -63.43 -4.25 -3.17
CA ARG A 141 -64.81 -4.29 -2.65
C ARG A 141 -65.48 -2.91 -2.77
N VAL A 142 -64.80 -1.85 -2.35
CA VAL A 142 -65.26 -0.46 -2.47
C VAL A 142 -65.46 -0.10 -3.95
N ARG A 143 -64.50 -0.45 -4.82
CA ARG A 143 -64.61 -0.23 -6.26
C ARG A 143 -65.83 -0.92 -6.88
N LYS A 144 -66.11 -2.18 -6.51
CA LYS A 144 -67.30 -2.91 -6.95
C LYS A 144 -68.59 -2.23 -6.49
N PHE A 145 -68.63 -1.75 -5.26
CA PHE A 145 -69.77 -1.00 -4.72
C PHE A 145 -70.03 0.29 -5.52
N PHE A 146 -69.01 1.13 -5.72
CA PHE A 146 -69.16 2.36 -6.50
C PHE A 146 -69.52 2.11 -7.98
N ARG A 147 -69.03 1.01 -8.60
CA ARG A 147 -69.49 0.60 -9.94
C ARG A 147 -70.99 0.33 -9.98
N SER A 148 -71.51 -0.42 -9.00
CA SER A 148 -72.94 -0.71 -8.92
C SER A 148 -73.80 0.56 -8.79
N ILE A 149 -73.33 1.55 -8.02
CA ILE A 149 -74.00 2.86 -7.90
C ILE A 149 -73.97 3.62 -9.24
N ILE A 150 -72.82 3.65 -9.92
CA ILE A 150 -72.67 4.31 -11.23
C ILE A 150 -73.59 3.65 -12.28
N ASP A 151 -73.75 2.34 -12.25
CA ASP A 151 -74.66 1.66 -13.18
C ASP A 151 -76.13 1.94 -12.82
N SER A 152 -76.48 1.94 -11.53
CA SER A 152 -77.83 2.27 -11.04
C SER A 152 -78.25 3.70 -11.42
N THR A 153 -77.35 4.67 -11.23
CA THR A 153 -77.58 6.07 -11.65
C THR A 153 -77.77 6.18 -13.17
N ARG A 154 -77.12 5.33 -13.99
CA ARG A 154 -77.36 5.26 -15.44
C ARG A 154 -78.77 4.79 -15.79
N HIS A 155 -79.39 3.92 -14.98
CA HIS A 155 -80.79 3.51 -15.16
C HIS A 155 -81.75 4.65 -14.84
N VAL A 156 -81.54 5.33 -13.70
CA VAL A 156 -82.34 6.50 -13.30
C VAL A 156 -82.23 7.62 -14.34
N ALA A 157 -81.03 7.90 -14.84
CA ALA A 157 -80.81 8.90 -15.88
C ALA A 157 -81.57 8.60 -17.18
N ARG A 158 -81.62 7.33 -17.60
CA ARG A 158 -82.40 6.91 -18.77
C ARG A 158 -83.91 7.10 -18.53
N ALA A 159 -84.40 6.76 -17.35
CA ALA A 159 -85.80 6.97 -16.99
C ALA A 159 -86.16 8.47 -16.98
N LEU A 160 -85.35 9.31 -16.33
CA LEU A 160 -85.53 10.76 -16.31
C LEU A 160 -85.50 11.37 -17.73
N ARG A 161 -84.60 10.90 -18.60
CA ARG A 161 -84.57 11.32 -20.01
C ARG A 161 -85.86 10.96 -20.75
N ASN A 162 -86.38 9.75 -20.53
CA ASN A 162 -87.63 9.32 -21.15
C ASN A 162 -88.83 10.13 -20.64
N VAL A 163 -88.89 10.42 -19.33
CA VAL A 163 -89.90 11.28 -18.72
C VAL A 163 -89.82 12.71 -19.28
N TRP A 164 -88.61 13.25 -19.44
CA TRP A 164 -88.39 14.56 -20.04
C TRP A 164 -88.89 14.60 -21.49
N LEU A 165 -88.55 13.60 -22.31
CA LEU A 165 -89.03 13.49 -23.69
C LEU A 165 -90.57 13.39 -23.75
N TRP A 166 -91.18 12.66 -22.82
CA TRP A 166 -92.63 12.56 -22.71
C TRP A 166 -93.28 13.89 -22.33
N LEU A 167 -92.77 14.58 -21.29
CA LEU A 167 -93.27 15.91 -20.87
C LEU A 167 -93.13 16.93 -22.00
N ALA A 168 -91.99 16.94 -22.71
CA ALA A 168 -91.78 17.81 -23.86
C ALA A 168 -92.80 17.55 -24.98
N LYS A 169 -93.20 16.28 -25.19
CA LYS A 169 -94.26 15.93 -26.14
C LYS A 169 -95.64 16.34 -25.65
N ALA A 170 -95.94 16.14 -24.36
CA ALA A 170 -97.21 16.50 -23.74
C ALA A 170 -97.43 18.03 -23.73
N GLY A 171 -96.42 18.82 -23.38
CA GLY A 171 -96.48 20.29 -23.44
C GLY A 171 -96.73 20.81 -24.86
N ARG A 172 -96.01 20.25 -25.85
CA ARG A 172 -96.24 20.59 -27.27
C ARG A 172 -97.64 20.22 -27.75
N MET A 173 -98.18 19.06 -27.32
CA MET A 173 -99.55 18.64 -27.66
C MET A 173 -100.59 19.57 -27.03
N CYS A 174 -100.41 19.92 -25.74
CA CYS A 174 -101.28 20.86 -25.00
C CYS A 174 -101.41 22.19 -25.74
N ASN A 175 -100.27 22.79 -26.13
CA ASN A 175 -100.25 24.06 -26.86
C ASN A 175 -100.84 23.96 -28.28
N ARG A 176 -100.79 22.78 -28.92
CA ARG A 176 -101.27 22.61 -30.29
C ARG A 176 -102.78 22.36 -30.38
N GLU A 177 -103.35 21.58 -29.46
CA GLU A 177 -104.76 21.19 -29.50
C GLU A 177 -105.69 22.22 -28.82
N LEU A 178 -105.27 22.81 -27.69
CA LEU A 178 -106.15 23.68 -26.90
C LEU A 178 -106.14 25.15 -27.34
N GLY A 179 -105.11 25.60 -28.05
CA GLY A 179 -104.90 27.02 -28.35
C GLY A 179 -104.97 27.88 -27.07
N THR A 180 -105.19 29.19 -27.19
CA THR A 180 -105.53 30.02 -26.03
C THR A 180 -107.03 29.87 -25.73
N PRO A 181 -107.44 29.24 -24.60
CA PRO A 181 -108.84 28.94 -24.29
C PRO A 181 -109.75 30.18 -24.32
N HIS A 182 -109.16 31.32 -23.96
CA HIS A 182 -109.78 32.64 -24.00
C HIS A 182 -110.38 32.98 -25.37
N HIS A 183 -109.61 32.80 -26.45
CA HIS A 183 -110.01 33.22 -27.79
C HIS A 183 -111.12 32.33 -28.37
N SER A 184 -111.07 31.02 -28.11
CA SER A 184 -112.12 30.10 -28.52
C SER A 184 -113.44 30.35 -27.80
N CYS A 185 -113.42 30.66 -26.49
CA CYS A 185 -114.62 30.98 -25.71
C CYS A 185 -115.27 32.30 -26.19
N LEU A 186 -114.48 33.36 -26.39
CA LEU A 186 -114.98 34.64 -26.90
C LEU A 186 -115.65 34.47 -28.27
N ARG A 187 -115.02 33.73 -29.19
CA ARG A 187 -115.55 33.45 -30.53
C ARG A 187 -116.89 32.71 -30.48
N TYR A 188 -117.07 31.77 -29.55
CA TYR A 188 -118.33 31.05 -29.42
C TYR A 188 -119.46 31.96 -28.94
N MET A 189 -119.19 32.83 -27.96
CA MET A 189 -120.17 33.79 -27.44
C MET A 189 -120.56 34.83 -28.50
N ASP A 190 -119.60 35.32 -29.30
CA ASP A 190 -119.87 36.21 -30.44
C ASP A 190 -120.78 35.51 -31.47
N ASN A 191 -120.43 34.27 -31.86
CA ASN A 191 -121.26 33.49 -32.77
C ASN A 191 -122.66 33.16 -32.23
N ALA A 192 -122.83 33.06 -30.90
CA ALA A 192 -124.13 32.83 -30.26
C ALA A 192 -125.00 34.09 -30.29
N LYS A 193 -124.40 35.27 -30.05
CA LYS A 193 -125.06 36.57 -30.20
C LYS A 193 -125.54 36.78 -31.64
N ASP A 194 -124.67 36.57 -32.62
CA ASP A 194 -124.98 36.75 -34.05
C ASP A 194 -126.07 35.77 -34.53
N ARG A 195 -126.19 34.59 -33.90
CA ARG A 195 -127.29 33.66 -34.16
C ARG A 195 -128.60 34.12 -33.52
N CYS A 196 -128.54 34.69 -32.32
CA CYS A 196 -129.71 35.27 -31.65
C CYS A 196 -130.28 36.46 -32.43
N GLU A 197 -129.42 37.38 -32.90
CA GLU A 197 -129.84 38.55 -33.69
C GLU A 197 -130.49 38.16 -35.01
N ARG A 198 -130.01 37.08 -35.65
CA ARG A 198 -130.63 36.53 -36.87
C ARG A 198 -131.96 35.83 -36.62
N ALA A 199 -132.15 35.19 -35.46
CA ALA A 199 -133.36 34.45 -35.13
C ALA A 199 -134.50 35.37 -34.64
N LEU A 200 -134.19 36.50 -34.01
CA LEU A 200 -135.14 37.44 -33.40
C LEU A 200 -134.90 38.88 -33.88
N PRO A 201 -135.19 39.21 -35.15
CA PRO A 201 -134.85 40.52 -35.74
C PRO A 201 -135.59 41.70 -35.09
N ILE A 202 -136.80 41.48 -34.54
CA ILE A 202 -137.62 42.52 -33.92
C ILE A 202 -137.19 42.82 -32.47
N PHE A 203 -136.62 41.84 -31.77
CA PHE A 203 -136.22 41.93 -30.36
C PHE A 203 -134.69 41.83 -30.18
N PHE A 204 -133.91 42.41 -31.10
CA PHE A 204 -132.45 42.29 -31.12
C PHE A 204 -131.77 42.74 -29.80
N HIS A 205 -132.38 43.68 -29.07
CA HIS A 205 -131.88 44.17 -27.79
C HIS A 205 -131.72 43.06 -26.73
N LEU A 206 -132.59 42.05 -26.74
CA LEU A 206 -132.52 40.94 -25.76
C LEU A 206 -131.29 40.06 -25.98
N CYS A 207 -130.74 40.01 -27.20
CA CYS A 207 -129.56 39.22 -27.53
C CYS A 207 -128.25 39.79 -26.94
N TYR A 208 -128.24 41.04 -26.45
CA TYR A 208 -127.08 41.61 -25.77
C TYR A 208 -126.75 40.93 -24.45
N ILE A 209 -127.72 40.24 -23.82
CA ILE A 209 -127.48 39.50 -22.58
C ILE A 209 -126.44 38.38 -22.76
N VAL A 210 -126.31 37.84 -23.98
CA VAL A 210 -125.28 36.85 -24.36
C VAL A 210 -123.87 37.45 -24.20
N HIS A 211 -123.71 38.75 -24.39
CA HIS A 211 -122.43 39.44 -24.23
C HIS A 211 -122.01 39.54 -22.76
N SER A 212 -122.96 39.68 -21.83
CA SER A 212 -122.68 39.68 -20.38
C SER A 212 -122.03 38.38 -19.91
N PHE A 213 -122.30 37.25 -20.58
CA PHE A 213 -121.65 35.97 -20.29
C PHE A 213 -120.19 35.88 -20.76
N LYS A 214 -119.66 36.84 -21.52
CA LYS A 214 -118.22 36.87 -21.88
C LYS A 214 -117.30 36.99 -20.66
N ALA A 215 -117.78 37.52 -19.54
CA ALA A 215 -117.03 37.55 -18.29
C ALA A 215 -116.62 36.14 -17.81
N LEU A 216 -117.42 35.10 -18.08
CA LEU A 216 -117.09 33.71 -17.76
C LEU A 216 -115.88 33.21 -18.56
N CYS A 217 -115.66 33.73 -19.79
CA CYS A 217 -114.50 33.38 -20.60
C CYS A 217 -113.19 33.89 -19.98
N TYR A 218 -113.21 34.97 -19.20
CA TYR A 218 -112.01 35.45 -18.48
C TYR A 218 -111.68 34.55 -17.28
N VAL A 219 -112.69 34.05 -16.56
CA VAL A 219 -112.50 33.14 -15.42
C VAL A 219 -111.92 31.78 -15.87
N MET A 220 -112.34 31.27 -17.03
CA MET A 220 -111.84 30.00 -17.57
C MET A 220 -110.39 30.09 -18.06
N THR A 221 -109.93 31.25 -18.54
CA THR A 221 -108.54 31.42 -18.99
C THR A 221 -107.53 31.12 -17.88
N THR A 222 -107.79 31.57 -16.65
CA THR A 222 -106.88 31.39 -15.51
C THR A 222 -106.75 29.94 -15.07
N LEU A 223 -107.81 29.13 -15.21
CA LEU A 223 -107.79 27.72 -14.85
C LEU A 223 -107.03 26.86 -15.87
N PHE A 224 -107.15 27.17 -17.17
CA PHE A 224 -106.55 26.36 -18.22
C PHE A 224 -105.08 26.69 -18.52
N THR A 225 -104.63 27.94 -18.32
CA THR A 225 -103.20 28.29 -18.49
C THR A 225 -102.28 27.55 -17.51
N MET A 226 -102.79 27.16 -16.34
CA MET A 226 -102.05 26.33 -15.37
C MET A 226 -101.74 24.93 -15.91
N PHE A 227 -102.64 24.30 -16.66
CA PHE A 227 -102.43 22.92 -17.13
C PHE A 227 -101.33 22.79 -18.20
N CYS A 228 -101.18 23.78 -19.09
CA CYS A 228 -100.12 23.73 -20.12
C CYS A 228 -98.77 24.27 -19.62
N THR A 229 -98.72 25.07 -18.55
CA THR A 229 -97.45 25.58 -17.97
C THR A 229 -96.78 24.59 -17.01
N ILE A 230 -97.54 23.70 -16.35
CA ILE A 230 -96.99 22.67 -15.46
C ILE A 230 -95.97 21.76 -16.18
N PRO A 231 -96.24 21.22 -17.38
CA PRO A 231 -95.24 20.42 -18.11
C PRO A 231 -93.95 21.19 -18.44
N GLU A 232 -94.04 22.47 -18.84
CA GLU A 232 -92.87 23.30 -19.16
C GLU A 232 -92.03 23.63 -17.91
N TYR A 233 -92.69 23.92 -16.79
CA TYR A 233 -92.01 24.18 -15.51
C TYR A 233 -91.25 22.94 -15.01
N ILE A 234 -91.90 21.76 -15.04
CA ILE A 234 -91.27 20.49 -14.65
C ILE A 234 -90.15 20.12 -15.63
N GLN A 235 -90.32 20.39 -16.93
CA GLN A 235 -89.30 20.17 -17.95
C GLN A 235 -88.03 20.99 -17.68
N ALA A 236 -88.15 22.25 -17.27
CA ALA A 236 -87.02 23.10 -16.90
C ALA A 236 -86.28 22.58 -15.66
N PHE A 237 -87.01 22.05 -14.67
CA PHE A 237 -86.43 21.45 -13.46
C PHE A 237 -85.68 20.14 -13.77
N ILE A 238 -86.21 19.28 -14.65
CA ILE A 238 -85.54 18.03 -15.06
C ILE A 238 -84.33 18.29 -15.99
N ARG A 239 -84.24 19.45 -16.63
CA ARG A 239 -83.09 19.85 -17.48
C ARG A 239 -81.80 20.09 -16.67
N ILE A 240 -81.87 20.20 -15.34
CA ILE A 240 -80.68 20.27 -14.50
C ILE A 240 -79.97 18.92 -14.62
N ASP A 241 -78.83 18.89 -15.32
CA ASP A 241 -77.95 17.72 -15.49
C ASP A 241 -77.36 17.27 -14.13
N ALA A 242 -78.19 16.82 -13.19
CA ALA A 242 -77.76 16.35 -11.87
C ALA A 242 -76.94 15.04 -11.96
N VAL A 243 -77.09 14.31 -13.06
CA VAL A 243 -76.47 13.00 -13.27
C VAL A 243 -74.98 13.11 -13.63
N ALA A 244 -74.59 14.07 -14.46
CA ALA A 244 -73.19 14.24 -14.89
C ALA A 244 -72.23 14.56 -13.73
N PRO A 245 -72.46 15.60 -12.89
CA PRO A 245 -71.58 15.92 -11.77
C PRO A 245 -71.58 14.82 -10.70
N LEU A 246 -72.72 14.12 -10.50
CA LEU A 246 -72.78 12.96 -9.61
C LEU A 246 -71.92 11.80 -10.13
N ARG A 247 -71.99 11.48 -11.42
CA ARG A 247 -71.18 10.44 -12.04
C ARG A 247 -69.69 10.77 -11.97
N ASP A 248 -69.32 12.02 -12.20
CA ASP A 248 -67.94 12.47 -12.11
C ASP A 248 -67.41 12.43 -10.68
N ALA A 249 -68.23 12.82 -9.70
CA ALA A 249 -67.88 12.67 -8.28
C ALA A 249 -67.68 11.18 -7.90
N LEU A 250 -68.59 10.29 -8.32
CA LEU A 250 -68.47 8.85 -8.06
C LEU A 250 -67.26 8.23 -8.76
N ASN A 251 -66.94 8.68 -9.98
CA ASN A 251 -65.74 8.25 -10.70
C ASN A 251 -64.45 8.73 -10.02
N ARG A 252 -64.41 9.97 -9.53
CA ARG A 252 -63.28 10.49 -8.75
C ARG A 252 -63.04 9.67 -7.49
N VAL A 253 -64.09 9.42 -6.70
CA VAL A 253 -63.99 8.57 -5.51
C VAL A 253 -63.55 7.15 -5.87
N ARG A 254 -64.08 6.57 -6.95
CA ARG A 254 -63.66 5.24 -7.42
C ARG A 254 -62.18 5.18 -7.79
N ALA A 255 -61.64 6.22 -8.42
CA ALA A 255 -60.24 6.27 -8.88
C ALA A 255 -59.24 6.26 -7.70
N GLU A 256 -59.62 6.85 -6.56
CA GLU A 256 -58.78 6.83 -5.34
C GLU A 256 -58.56 5.42 -4.77
N PHE A 257 -59.40 4.44 -5.15
CA PHE A 257 -59.28 3.05 -4.70
C PHE A 257 -58.62 2.14 -5.76
N GLU A 258 -57.88 2.70 -6.72
CA GLU A 258 -57.10 1.94 -7.71
C GLU A 258 -55.67 1.63 -7.24
N PHE A 259 -55.53 0.56 -6.45
CA PHE A 259 -54.23 0.10 -5.96
C PHE A 259 -53.54 -0.85 -6.94
N ASN A 260 -52.35 -0.48 -7.42
CA ASN A 260 -51.40 -1.39 -8.08
C ASN A 260 -50.14 -1.52 -7.20
N ILE A 261 -49.91 -2.70 -6.63
CA ILE A 261 -48.82 -2.95 -5.69
C ILE A 261 -47.80 -3.87 -6.36
N SER A 262 -46.65 -3.31 -6.73
CA SER A 262 -45.46 -4.04 -7.16
C SER A 262 -44.39 -3.95 -6.07
N VAL A 263 -43.80 -5.09 -5.71
CA VAL A 263 -42.72 -5.17 -4.73
C VAL A 263 -41.47 -5.61 -5.48
N VAL A 264 -40.48 -4.72 -5.57
CA VAL A 264 -39.18 -5.01 -6.19
C VAL A 264 -38.13 -5.05 -5.10
N HIS A 265 -37.38 -6.15 -5.01
CA HIS A 265 -36.31 -6.31 -4.06
C HIS A 265 -34.97 -6.45 -4.81
N GLN A 266 -33.99 -5.62 -4.46
CA GLN A 266 -32.64 -5.74 -5.02
C GLN A 266 -31.60 -5.76 -3.88
N PHE A 267 -31.25 -6.97 -3.45
CA PHE A 267 -30.10 -7.19 -2.55
C PHE A 267 -28.89 -7.57 -3.42
N SER A 268 -28.12 -6.59 -3.87
CA SER A 268 -26.83 -6.84 -4.51
C SER A 268 -25.72 -6.52 -3.54
N ILE A 269 -25.15 -7.55 -2.92
CA ILE A 269 -23.95 -7.44 -2.09
C ILE A 269 -22.78 -7.81 -2.99
N ASN A 270 -22.15 -6.81 -3.60
CA ASN A 270 -20.98 -7.01 -4.44
C ASN A 270 -19.72 -6.87 -3.58
N LEU A 271 -19.18 -8.00 -3.14
CA LEU A 271 -17.85 -8.06 -2.53
C LEU A 271 -16.81 -8.32 -3.61
N ASN A 272 -16.55 -7.33 -4.46
CA ASN A 272 -15.52 -7.43 -5.50
C ASN A 272 -14.14 -7.11 -4.90
N ALA A 273 -13.46 -8.12 -4.38
CA ALA A 273 -12.02 -8.05 -4.15
C ALA A 273 -11.30 -8.47 -5.45
N SER A 274 -10.40 -7.62 -5.97
CA SER A 274 -9.66 -7.89 -7.21
C SER A 274 -8.59 -8.97 -7.05
N LYS A 275 -8.17 -9.23 -5.81
CA LYS A 275 -7.27 -10.32 -5.40
C LYS A 275 -7.63 -10.79 -4.00
N SER A 276 -7.43 -12.07 -3.71
CA SER A 276 -7.46 -12.53 -2.32
C SER A 276 -6.27 -11.95 -1.57
N LEU A 277 -6.43 -11.67 -0.28
CA LEU A 277 -5.33 -11.09 0.49
C LEU A 277 -4.23 -12.14 0.71
N GLY A 278 -4.60 -13.43 0.70
CA GLY A 278 -3.66 -14.55 0.68
C GLY A 278 -2.69 -14.53 -0.51
N GLU A 279 -3.18 -14.23 -1.71
CA GLU A 279 -2.35 -14.07 -2.91
C GLU A 279 -1.36 -12.90 -2.79
N VAL A 280 -1.75 -11.80 -2.14
CA VAL A 280 -0.84 -10.66 -1.89
C VAL A 280 0.34 -11.08 -1.01
N SER A 281 0.11 -11.91 0.00
CA SER A 281 1.19 -12.43 0.85
C SER A 281 2.14 -13.39 0.11
N ALA A 282 1.61 -14.16 -0.84
CA ALA A 282 2.40 -15.05 -1.69
C ALA A 282 3.25 -14.25 -2.69
N ASP A 283 2.68 -13.24 -3.35
CA ASP A 283 3.39 -12.32 -4.25
C ASP A 283 4.56 -11.64 -3.51
N ILE A 284 4.38 -11.23 -2.25
CA ILE A 284 5.44 -10.65 -1.42
C ILE A 284 6.57 -11.67 -1.16
N MET A 285 6.24 -12.91 -0.78
CA MET A 285 7.27 -13.92 -0.49
C MET A 285 8.06 -14.31 -1.75
N GLU A 286 7.38 -14.40 -2.90
CA GLU A 286 8.02 -14.64 -4.18
C GLU A 286 8.99 -13.50 -4.54
N ALA A 287 8.58 -12.24 -4.36
CA ALA A 287 9.44 -11.08 -4.57
C ALA A 287 10.67 -11.10 -3.65
N VAL A 288 10.49 -11.46 -2.38
CA VAL A 288 11.62 -11.62 -1.43
C VAL A 288 12.60 -12.67 -1.93
N GLN A 289 12.12 -13.84 -2.34
CA GLN A 289 12.98 -14.92 -2.83
C GLN A 289 13.71 -14.52 -4.11
N GLN A 290 13.04 -13.84 -5.03
CA GLN A 290 13.63 -13.31 -6.26
C GLN A 290 14.73 -12.27 -5.99
N HIS A 291 14.55 -11.42 -4.97
CA HIS A 291 15.56 -10.43 -4.58
C HIS A 291 16.74 -11.04 -3.79
N MET A 292 16.56 -12.19 -3.14
CA MET A 292 17.61 -12.89 -2.39
C MET A 292 18.47 -13.85 -3.23
N GLU A 293 17.95 -14.30 -4.37
CA GLU A 293 18.65 -15.11 -5.38
C GLU A 293 20.06 -14.62 -5.76
N PRO A 294 20.28 -13.34 -6.11
CA PRO A 294 21.63 -12.87 -6.49
C PRO A 294 22.65 -13.02 -5.36
N TYR A 295 22.21 -12.89 -4.10
CA TYR A 295 23.11 -13.05 -2.96
C TYR A 295 23.47 -14.53 -2.76
N HIS A 296 22.50 -15.44 -2.88
CA HIS A 296 22.76 -16.89 -2.77
C HIS A 296 23.77 -17.33 -3.81
N ARG A 297 23.54 -16.95 -5.08
CA ARG A 297 24.49 -17.18 -6.16
C ARG A 297 25.85 -16.54 -5.87
N ALA A 298 25.92 -15.34 -5.30
CA ALA A 298 27.18 -14.72 -4.93
C ALA A 298 28.00 -15.51 -3.89
N LEU A 299 27.34 -16.16 -2.91
CA LEU A 299 28.03 -17.05 -1.95
C LEU A 299 28.50 -18.36 -2.58
N GLU A 300 27.72 -18.92 -3.51
CA GLU A 300 28.15 -20.09 -4.29
C GLU A 300 29.38 -19.75 -5.14
N PHE A 301 29.35 -18.60 -5.81
CA PHE A 301 30.50 -18.08 -6.57
C PHE A 301 31.69 -17.72 -5.69
N PHE A 302 31.49 -17.43 -4.39
CA PHE A 302 32.57 -17.11 -3.46
C PHE A 302 33.60 -18.25 -3.36
N SER A 303 33.22 -19.52 -3.55
CA SER A 303 34.14 -20.67 -3.52
C SER A 303 35.11 -20.67 -4.71
N TYR A 304 34.59 -20.34 -5.89
CA TYR A 304 35.40 -20.19 -7.10
C TYR A 304 36.27 -18.93 -7.03
N ILE A 305 35.71 -17.83 -6.52
CA ILE A 305 36.42 -16.57 -6.31
C ILE A 305 37.52 -16.74 -5.26
N SER A 306 37.31 -17.52 -4.18
CA SER A 306 38.33 -17.75 -3.15
C SER A 306 39.52 -18.55 -3.69
N PHE A 307 39.30 -19.51 -4.58
CA PHE A 307 40.40 -20.19 -5.26
C PHE A 307 41.20 -19.24 -6.16
N LEU A 308 40.50 -18.43 -6.99
CA LEU A 308 41.13 -17.40 -7.82
C LEU A 308 41.86 -16.34 -6.97
N ALA A 309 41.33 -16.01 -5.80
CA ALA A 309 41.95 -15.13 -4.83
C ALA A 309 43.28 -15.66 -4.34
N ILE A 310 43.34 -16.95 -3.98
CA ILE A 310 44.58 -17.61 -3.53
C ILE A 310 45.62 -17.55 -4.64
N LEU A 311 45.24 -17.86 -5.88
CA LEU A 311 46.14 -17.75 -7.04
C LEU A 311 46.62 -16.32 -7.27
N TYR A 312 45.73 -15.32 -7.12
CA TYR A 312 46.05 -13.92 -7.24
C TYR A 312 47.02 -13.44 -6.15
N LEU A 313 46.83 -13.86 -4.89
CA LEU A 313 47.75 -13.60 -3.79
C LEU A 313 49.12 -14.24 -4.06
N TRP A 314 49.13 -15.46 -4.62
CA TRP A 314 50.35 -16.14 -5.03
C TRP A 314 51.10 -15.36 -6.13
N TYR A 315 50.36 -14.88 -7.14
CA TYR A 315 50.89 -14.00 -8.19
C TYR A 315 51.46 -12.70 -7.61
N LYS A 316 50.75 -12.03 -6.70
CA LYS A 316 51.26 -10.81 -6.04
C LYS A 316 52.51 -11.08 -5.21
N ALA A 317 52.61 -12.20 -4.51
CA ALA A 317 53.83 -12.61 -3.81
C ALA A 317 55.02 -12.76 -4.77
N ILE A 318 54.82 -13.45 -5.90
CA ILE A 318 55.86 -13.57 -6.94
C ILE A 318 56.22 -12.18 -7.50
N ARG A 319 55.23 -11.33 -7.79
CA ARG A 319 55.46 -9.99 -8.32
C ARG A 319 56.22 -9.10 -7.34
N TYR A 320 55.85 -9.14 -6.05
CA TYR A 320 56.52 -8.41 -4.99
C TYR A 320 57.98 -8.85 -4.88
N ARG A 321 58.23 -10.16 -4.85
CA ARG A 321 59.59 -10.71 -4.84
C ARG A 321 60.40 -10.23 -6.06
N ARG A 322 59.83 -10.30 -7.27
CA ARG A 322 60.53 -9.85 -8.50
C ARG A 322 60.90 -8.37 -8.43
N ARG A 323 59.98 -7.50 -7.97
CA ARG A 323 60.26 -6.07 -7.79
C ARG A 323 61.32 -5.84 -6.71
N TYR A 324 61.19 -6.54 -5.58
CA TYR A 324 62.14 -6.45 -4.47
C TYR A 324 63.60 -6.71 -4.88
N LEU A 325 63.79 -7.64 -5.83
CA LEU A 325 65.12 -8.05 -6.32
C LEU A 325 65.63 -7.21 -7.50
N ARG A 326 64.80 -6.42 -8.15
CA ARG A 326 65.16 -5.66 -9.37
C ARG A 326 65.14 -4.15 -9.19
N ASP A 327 64.33 -3.63 -8.27
CA ASP A 327 64.08 -2.21 -8.09
C ASP A 327 64.46 -1.79 -6.67
N ASP A 328 65.55 -1.04 -6.55
CA ASP A 328 66.08 -0.57 -5.28
C ASP A 328 65.24 0.54 -4.65
N THR A 329 64.36 1.19 -5.42
CA THR A 329 63.44 2.23 -4.91
C THR A 329 62.17 1.64 -4.32
N PHE A 330 61.81 0.42 -4.71
CA PHE A 330 60.55 -0.23 -4.35
C PHE A 330 60.49 -0.64 -2.87
N ASP A 331 59.58 -0.03 -2.09
CA ASP A 331 59.38 -0.36 -0.65
C ASP A 331 60.68 -0.20 0.18
N ASN A 332 61.57 0.70 -0.25
CA ASN A 332 62.86 0.99 0.40
C ASN A 332 62.80 2.29 1.21
N ILE A 333 61.96 2.30 2.24
CA ILE A 333 61.73 3.49 3.09
C ILE A 333 62.05 3.24 4.57
N TYR A 334 62.64 2.09 4.89
CA TYR A 334 62.76 1.62 6.27
C TYR A 334 64.17 1.76 6.84
N ILE A 335 64.29 2.46 7.97
CA ILE A 335 65.54 2.57 8.74
C ILE A 335 65.66 1.36 9.65
N THR A 336 66.54 0.42 9.31
CA THR A 336 66.76 -0.80 10.10
C THR A 336 67.95 -0.67 11.03
N ARG A 337 68.09 -1.62 11.98
CA ARG A 337 69.32 -1.75 12.78
C ARG A 337 70.58 -1.87 11.89
N ARG A 338 70.51 -2.63 10.79
CA ARG A 338 71.61 -2.73 9.81
C ARG A 338 71.92 -1.42 9.09
N PHE A 339 70.90 -0.59 8.84
CA PHE A 339 71.09 0.74 8.29
C PHE A 339 71.80 1.67 9.28
N VAL A 340 71.41 1.61 10.56
CA VAL A 340 72.04 2.39 11.63
C VAL A 340 73.50 1.97 11.79
N GLU A 341 73.78 0.67 11.76
CA GLU A 341 75.14 0.12 11.81
C GLU A 341 75.98 0.56 10.59
N LEU A 342 75.40 0.60 9.39
CA LEU A 342 76.04 1.12 8.20
C LEU A 342 76.40 2.61 8.35
N ASP A 343 75.50 3.42 8.90
CA ASP A 343 75.72 4.85 9.14
C ASP A 343 76.80 5.09 10.20
N MET A 344 76.83 4.27 11.27
CA MET A 344 77.88 4.31 12.30
C MET A 344 79.26 3.98 11.71
N ARG A 345 79.37 2.96 10.86
CA ARG A 345 80.63 2.64 10.17
C ARG A 345 81.08 3.76 9.22
N CYS A 346 80.15 4.44 8.56
CA CYS A 346 80.48 5.63 7.78
C CYS A 346 81.05 6.74 8.68
N ALA A 347 80.45 6.96 9.86
CA ALA A 347 80.93 7.94 10.83
C ALA A 347 82.36 7.64 11.30
N GLU A 348 82.66 6.38 11.65
CA GLU A 348 83.99 5.93 12.05
C GLU A 348 85.04 6.15 10.96
N GLN A 349 84.64 6.03 9.69
CA GLN A 349 85.50 6.24 8.52
C GLN A 349 85.61 7.71 8.09
N GLY A 350 85.02 8.66 8.85
CA GLY A 350 85.01 10.08 8.49
C GLY A 350 84.17 10.41 7.25
N LYS A 351 83.27 9.51 6.84
CA LYS A 351 82.33 9.73 5.72
C LYS A 351 81.09 10.49 6.21
N PRO A 352 80.41 11.24 5.32
CA PRO A 352 79.21 11.99 5.69
C PRO A 352 78.10 11.05 6.20
N THR A 353 77.54 11.37 7.36
CA THR A 353 76.47 10.61 8.02
C THR A 353 75.09 11.12 7.62
N VAL A 354 74.10 10.22 7.65
CA VAL A 354 72.71 10.54 7.32
C VAL A 354 71.86 10.70 8.60
N LEU A 355 72.18 10.05 9.71
CA LEU A 355 71.42 10.19 10.96
C LEU A 355 71.98 11.34 11.83
N PRO A 356 71.14 12.08 12.57
CA PRO A 356 69.69 11.93 12.74
C PRO A 356 68.86 12.39 11.52
N LEU A 357 67.64 11.85 11.39
CA LEU A 357 66.69 12.27 10.35
C LEU A 357 66.12 13.66 10.66
N LEU A 358 65.94 14.49 9.64
CA LEU A 358 65.29 15.80 9.77
C LEU A 358 63.78 15.65 9.91
N SER A 359 63.10 16.65 10.49
CA SER A 359 61.66 16.59 10.81
C SER A 359 60.78 16.25 9.61
N TRP A 360 61.12 16.73 8.40
CA TRP A 360 60.38 16.40 7.18
C TRP A 360 60.69 14.99 6.66
N GLU A 361 61.88 14.45 6.93
CA GLU A 361 62.31 13.11 6.55
C GLU A 361 61.67 12.04 7.43
N MET A 362 61.42 12.33 8.71
CA MET A 362 60.70 11.44 9.64
C MET A 362 59.29 11.09 9.14
N GLY A 363 58.67 11.94 8.31
CA GLY A 363 57.38 11.64 7.70
C GLY A 363 57.45 10.62 6.55
N ARG A 364 58.63 10.40 5.97
CA ARG A 364 58.88 9.54 4.80
C ARG A 364 59.61 8.25 5.18
N TYR A 365 60.62 8.32 6.04
CA TYR A 365 61.44 7.18 6.46
C TYR A 365 61.04 6.70 7.85
N ILE A 366 60.88 5.39 8.01
CA ILE A 366 60.21 4.80 9.19
C ILE A 366 61.04 3.65 9.74
N SER A 367 61.07 3.49 11.06
CA SER A 367 61.65 2.29 11.67
C SER A 367 60.66 1.10 11.55
N PRO A 368 61.07 -0.09 11.12
CA PRO A 368 60.16 -1.23 10.93
C PRO A 368 59.32 -1.59 12.16
N GLY A 369 59.92 -1.51 13.34
CA GLY A 369 59.28 -1.80 14.63
C GLY A 369 58.61 -0.59 15.29
N ALA A 370 58.59 0.58 14.64
CA ALA A 370 57.90 1.74 15.19
C ALA A 370 56.38 1.54 15.12
N LEU A 371 55.71 1.77 16.25
CA LEU A 371 54.24 1.80 16.35
C LEU A 371 53.62 2.97 15.56
N TRP A 372 54.42 4.00 15.25
CA TRP A 372 53.97 5.16 14.50
C TRP A 372 53.74 4.83 13.02
N LEU A 373 52.65 5.37 12.46
CA LEU A 373 52.26 5.21 11.06
C LEU A 373 52.88 6.32 10.20
N SER A 374 53.32 5.98 8.99
CA SER A 374 53.69 6.95 7.94
C SER A 374 52.56 7.93 7.65
N LYS A 375 52.86 9.10 7.09
CA LYS A 375 51.83 9.99 6.51
C LYS A 375 50.92 9.26 5.51
N ASN A 376 51.51 8.39 4.67
CA ASN A 376 50.74 7.61 3.68
C ASN A 376 49.91 6.49 4.33
N GLU A 377 50.50 5.78 5.30
CA GLU A 377 49.81 4.71 6.05
C GLU A 377 48.65 5.29 6.89
N ARG A 378 48.83 6.46 7.51
CA ARG A 378 47.79 7.14 8.29
C ARG A 378 46.62 7.59 7.43
N ARG A 379 46.89 8.13 6.23
CA ARG A 379 45.83 8.47 5.26
C ARG A 379 45.06 7.22 4.83
N GLN A 380 45.76 6.14 4.52
CA GLN A 380 45.13 4.87 4.12
C GLN A 380 44.33 4.25 5.26
N TYR A 381 44.86 4.29 6.49
CA TYR A 381 44.17 3.85 7.70
C TYR A 381 42.86 4.62 7.91
N GLY A 382 42.89 5.95 7.83
CA GLY A 382 41.69 6.78 7.98
C GLY A 382 40.59 6.45 6.96
N VAL A 383 40.94 6.32 5.68
CA VAL A 383 39.99 5.92 4.62
C VAL A 383 39.40 4.53 4.88
N GLN A 384 40.23 3.59 5.35
CA GLN A 384 39.79 2.23 5.64
C GLN A 384 38.89 2.15 6.87
N LEU A 385 39.23 2.87 7.94
CA LEU A 385 38.43 2.93 9.15
C LEU A 385 37.07 3.58 8.90
N PHE A 386 37.04 4.66 8.12
CA PHE A 386 35.79 5.30 7.71
C PHE A 386 34.91 4.35 6.90
N GLY A 387 35.50 3.64 5.92
CA GLY A 387 34.79 2.61 5.15
C GLY A 387 34.22 1.52 6.05
N PHE A 388 35.04 0.99 6.97
CA PHE A 388 34.61 -0.01 7.95
C PHE A 388 33.43 0.49 8.81
N LEU A 389 33.55 1.68 9.39
CA LEU A 389 32.50 2.26 10.26
C LEU A 389 31.17 2.39 9.52
N ARG A 390 31.19 2.83 8.25
CA ARG A 390 29.99 2.90 7.41
C ARG A 390 29.32 1.53 7.24
N HIS A 391 30.10 0.48 6.99
CA HIS A 391 29.56 -0.86 6.79
C HIS A 391 29.11 -1.54 8.10
N VAL A 392 29.77 -1.22 9.22
CA VAL A 392 29.31 -1.64 10.55
C VAL A 392 27.99 -0.97 10.89
N LEU A 393 27.86 0.34 10.62
CA LEU A 393 26.61 1.06 10.84
C LEU A 393 25.46 0.44 10.03
N LEU A 394 25.69 0.15 8.74
CA LEU A 394 24.69 -0.50 7.90
C LEU A 394 24.31 -1.89 8.43
N GLY A 395 25.30 -2.75 8.73
CA GLY A 395 25.03 -4.11 9.20
C GLY A 395 24.34 -4.14 10.57
N PHE A 396 24.78 -3.28 11.49
CA PHE A 396 24.16 -3.11 12.80
C PHE A 396 22.72 -2.63 12.68
N SER A 397 22.42 -1.69 11.79
CA SER A 397 21.04 -1.23 11.56
C SER A 397 20.13 -2.36 11.06
N ILE A 398 20.61 -3.23 10.17
CA ILE A 398 19.83 -4.38 9.68
C ILE A 398 19.58 -5.38 10.81
N MET A 399 20.61 -5.72 11.60
CA MET A 399 20.46 -6.62 12.75
C MET A 399 19.53 -6.06 13.83
N LEU A 400 19.65 -4.76 14.11
CA LEU A 400 18.76 -4.08 15.05
C LEU A 400 17.32 -4.10 14.54
N ALA A 401 17.09 -3.86 13.25
CA ALA A 401 15.77 -3.94 12.64
C ALA A 401 15.19 -5.36 12.72
N ASP A 402 15.97 -6.38 12.40
CA ASP A 402 15.54 -7.78 12.48
C ASP A 402 15.13 -8.16 13.91
N TYR A 403 15.98 -7.86 14.90
CA TYR A 403 15.67 -8.12 16.31
C TYR A 403 14.47 -7.30 16.80
N SER A 404 14.36 -6.03 16.38
CA SER A 404 13.24 -5.15 16.78
C SER A 404 11.92 -5.63 16.20
N ILE A 405 11.89 -6.05 14.93
CA ILE A 405 10.68 -6.62 14.32
C ILE A 405 10.33 -7.93 15.00
N PHE A 406 11.29 -8.85 15.18
CA PHE A 406 11.04 -10.09 15.91
C PHE A 406 10.40 -9.83 17.29
N TRP A 407 11.00 -8.95 18.08
CA TRP A 407 10.52 -8.63 19.43
C TRP A 407 9.15 -7.96 19.40
N LEU A 408 8.92 -7.03 18.46
CA LEU A 408 7.63 -6.38 18.27
C LEU A 408 6.54 -7.41 17.92
N LEU A 409 6.83 -8.35 17.01
CA LEU A 409 5.90 -9.40 16.61
C LEU A 409 5.62 -10.41 17.72
N ASP A 410 6.63 -10.73 18.53
CA ASP A 410 6.45 -11.59 19.70
C ASP A 410 5.59 -10.91 20.78
N LEU A 411 5.80 -9.60 21.01
CA LEU A 411 4.96 -8.79 21.89
C LEU A 411 3.52 -8.74 21.37
N PHE A 412 3.32 -8.49 20.07
CA PHE A 412 2.00 -8.55 19.45
C PHE A 412 1.37 -9.92 19.60
N ARG A 413 2.12 -11.00 19.36
CA ARG A 413 1.63 -12.37 19.55
C ARG A 413 1.17 -12.59 20.99
N HIS A 414 1.91 -12.11 21.98
CA HIS A 414 1.56 -12.27 23.39
C HIS A 414 0.28 -11.49 23.73
N HIS A 415 0.18 -10.21 23.35
CA HIS A 415 -0.98 -9.38 23.64
C HIS A 415 -2.21 -9.65 22.77
N LEU A 416 -2.04 -10.16 21.56
CA LEU A 416 -3.14 -10.52 20.65
C LEU A 416 -3.64 -11.96 20.85
N SER A 417 -2.92 -12.78 21.62
CA SER A 417 -3.42 -14.11 22.04
C SER A 417 -4.60 -14.02 23.01
N THR A 418 -4.83 -12.85 23.59
CA THR A 418 -6.05 -12.52 24.33
C THR A 418 -7.10 -12.04 23.32
N GLU A 419 -8.20 -12.78 23.19
CA GLU A 419 -9.26 -12.51 22.21
C GLU A 419 -9.74 -11.05 22.29
N ILE A 420 -9.40 -10.24 21.29
CA ILE A 420 -9.95 -8.88 21.16
C ILE A 420 -11.32 -9.03 20.51
N ILE A 421 -12.32 -9.23 21.35
CA ILE A 421 -13.72 -9.17 20.96
C ILE A 421 -14.04 -7.69 20.72
N ALA A 422 -14.26 -7.31 19.46
CA ALA A 422 -14.74 -5.97 19.14
C ALA A 422 -16.21 -5.88 19.58
N ARG A 423 -16.43 -5.51 20.85
CA ARG A 423 -17.77 -5.21 21.36
C ARG A 423 -18.21 -3.86 20.82
N ALA A 424 -19.40 -3.79 20.23
CA ALA A 424 -20.01 -2.51 19.88
C ALA A 424 -20.12 -1.65 21.16
N PRO A 425 -19.64 -0.39 21.18
CA PRO A 425 -19.47 0.40 22.40
C PRO A 425 -20.78 0.76 23.13
N SER A 426 -21.94 0.44 22.55
CA SER A 426 -23.23 0.45 23.22
C SER A 426 -24.20 -0.49 22.50
N THR A 427 -24.65 -1.55 23.16
CA THR A 427 -25.82 -2.35 22.72
C THR A 427 -27.08 -1.58 23.11
N MET A 428 -27.91 -1.20 22.14
CA MET A 428 -29.19 -0.53 22.39
C MET A 428 -30.30 -1.57 22.27
N SER A 429 -30.78 -2.10 23.40
CA SER A 429 -31.92 -3.00 23.41
C SER A 429 -33.21 -2.20 23.21
N ILE A 430 -33.75 -2.21 21.99
CA ILE A 430 -35.04 -1.60 21.69
C ILE A 430 -36.13 -2.64 21.98
N SER A 431 -37.08 -2.36 22.87
CA SER A 431 -38.22 -3.23 23.14
C SER A 431 -39.50 -2.60 22.56
N VAL A 432 -40.15 -3.29 21.65
CA VAL A 432 -41.41 -2.84 21.03
C VAL A 432 -42.58 -3.47 21.77
N ASN A 433 -43.40 -2.65 22.43
CA ASN A 433 -44.56 -3.12 23.19
C ASN A 433 -45.87 -2.78 22.47
N GLY A 434 -46.62 -3.80 22.04
CA GLY A 434 -47.89 -3.66 21.33
C GLY A 434 -48.27 -4.93 20.55
N THR A 435 -49.56 -5.13 20.30
CA THR A 435 -50.11 -6.34 19.65
C THR A 435 -50.63 -6.09 18.22
N GLY A 436 -50.33 -4.92 17.63
CA GLY A 436 -50.79 -4.56 16.29
C GLY A 436 -49.79 -4.89 15.17
N TYR A 437 -50.24 -4.87 13.92
CA TYR A 437 -49.41 -5.09 12.73
C TYR A 437 -48.16 -4.20 12.66
N THR A 438 -48.26 -2.94 13.11
CA THR A 438 -47.12 -2.03 13.18
C THR A 438 -46.09 -2.51 14.19
N SER A 439 -46.52 -3.00 15.36
CA SER A 439 -45.64 -3.57 16.38
C SER A 439 -44.87 -4.77 15.84
N GLU A 440 -45.54 -5.68 15.12
CA GLU A 440 -44.89 -6.85 14.51
C GLU A 440 -43.84 -6.48 13.44
N ILE A 441 -44.06 -5.42 12.67
CA ILE A 441 -43.09 -4.89 11.70
C ILE A 441 -41.88 -4.28 12.42
N TYR A 442 -42.13 -3.47 13.45
CA TYR A 442 -41.05 -2.87 14.24
C TYR A 442 -40.27 -3.93 15.02
N GLN A 443 -40.91 -5.01 15.48
CA GLN A 443 -40.25 -6.16 16.12
C GLN A 443 -39.30 -6.87 15.15
N ASP A 444 -39.71 -7.12 13.90
CA ASP A 444 -38.83 -7.73 12.89
C ASP A 444 -37.64 -6.80 12.54
N MET A 445 -37.86 -5.49 12.45
CA MET A 445 -36.81 -4.50 12.22
C MET A 445 -35.81 -4.43 13.37
N VAL A 446 -36.31 -4.40 14.60
CA VAL A 446 -35.49 -4.42 15.83
C VAL A 446 -34.74 -5.74 15.96
N SER A 447 -35.36 -6.86 15.61
CA SER A 447 -34.69 -8.17 15.57
C SER A 447 -33.54 -8.18 14.56
N ALA A 448 -33.72 -7.63 13.34
CA ALA A 448 -32.63 -7.50 12.37
C ALA A 448 -31.48 -6.63 12.90
N PHE A 449 -31.80 -5.53 13.60
CA PHE A 449 -30.82 -4.64 14.21
C PHE A 449 -30.07 -5.30 15.37
N ASN A 450 -30.78 -6.02 16.25
CA ASN A 450 -30.18 -6.78 17.34
C ASN A 450 -29.28 -7.90 16.82
N THR A 451 -29.67 -8.63 15.77
CA THR A 451 -28.81 -9.66 15.13
C THR A 451 -27.50 -9.08 14.57
N LEU A 452 -27.52 -7.83 14.10
CA LEU A 452 -26.33 -7.11 13.65
C LEU A 452 -25.48 -6.56 14.82
N GLN A 453 -26.09 -6.29 15.98
CA GLN A 453 -25.46 -5.62 17.12
C GLN A 453 -24.96 -6.58 18.22
N GLU A 454 -25.64 -7.70 18.45
CA GLU A 454 -25.33 -8.71 19.47
C GLU A 454 -24.19 -9.66 19.05
N GLY A 455 -23.70 -9.54 17.81
CA GLY A 455 -22.60 -10.35 17.32
C GLY A 455 -21.25 -9.93 17.92
N GLU A 456 -20.63 -10.80 18.71
CA GLU A 456 -19.21 -10.72 19.02
C GLU A 456 -18.40 -10.94 17.73
N VAL A 457 -17.94 -9.85 17.10
CA VAL A 457 -17.03 -9.94 15.95
C VAL A 457 -15.61 -10.07 16.50
N SER A 458 -15.07 -11.28 16.42
CA SER A 458 -13.67 -11.54 16.73
C SER A 458 -12.82 -11.04 15.55
N VAL A 459 -12.34 -9.80 15.62
CA VAL A 459 -11.50 -9.22 14.56
C VAL A 459 -10.14 -9.94 14.44
N LEU A 460 -9.74 -10.70 15.47
CA LEU A 460 -8.52 -11.50 15.45
C LEU A 460 -8.71 -12.83 16.20
N SER A 461 -8.99 -13.91 15.46
CA SER A 461 -9.01 -15.28 15.99
C SER A 461 -7.60 -15.87 16.06
N GLN A 462 -7.38 -16.88 16.91
CA GLN A 462 -6.10 -17.63 16.99
C GLN A 462 -5.64 -18.19 15.63
N VAL A 463 -6.56 -18.33 14.67
CA VAL A 463 -6.28 -18.78 13.30
C VAL A 463 -5.32 -17.84 12.55
N CYS A 464 -5.35 -16.54 12.83
CA CYS A 464 -4.52 -15.54 12.13
C CYS A 464 -3.29 -15.10 12.94
N LEU A 465 -2.87 -15.90 13.92
CA LEU A 465 -1.79 -15.52 14.84
C LEU A 465 -0.42 -15.47 14.12
N ILE A 466 0.27 -14.34 14.29
CA ILE A 466 1.62 -14.14 13.74
C ILE A 466 2.58 -15.14 14.39
N LYS A 467 3.34 -15.86 13.57
CA LYS A 467 4.43 -16.75 14.01
C LYS A 467 5.77 -16.09 13.69
N PRO A 468 6.37 -15.34 14.62
CA PRO A 468 7.67 -14.72 14.38
C PRO A 468 8.78 -15.77 14.30
N VAL A 469 9.77 -15.52 13.44
CA VAL A 469 10.97 -16.35 13.29
C VAL A 469 12.12 -15.71 14.06
N GLU A 470 12.69 -16.48 15.01
CA GLU A 470 13.82 -16.03 15.83
C GLU A 470 15.08 -15.86 14.97
N PRO A 471 15.82 -14.75 15.14
CA PRO A 471 17.12 -14.57 14.49
C PRO A 471 18.11 -15.68 14.86
N ASP A 472 18.76 -16.29 13.88
CA ASP A 472 19.75 -17.35 14.12
C ASP A 472 21.02 -16.82 14.80
N ARG A 473 21.25 -17.27 16.03
CA ARG A 473 22.42 -16.89 16.84
C ARG A 473 23.73 -17.28 16.19
N SER A 474 23.79 -18.42 15.51
CA SER A 474 25.02 -18.90 14.86
C SER A 474 25.47 -17.96 13.74
N THR A 475 24.52 -17.57 12.89
CA THR A 475 24.76 -16.61 11.80
C THR A 475 25.19 -15.25 12.35
N TYR A 476 24.54 -14.74 13.41
CA TYR A 476 24.91 -13.47 14.04
C TYR A 476 26.32 -13.49 14.63
N ILE A 477 26.70 -14.56 15.33
CA ILE A 477 28.06 -14.74 15.86
C ILE A 477 29.07 -14.78 14.71
N THR A 478 28.76 -15.50 13.63
CA THR A 478 29.63 -15.59 12.44
C THR A 478 29.84 -14.22 11.80
N ILE A 479 28.79 -13.43 11.62
CA ILE A 479 28.89 -12.07 11.09
C ILE A 479 29.72 -11.18 12.04
N GLY A 480 29.50 -11.29 13.35
CA GLY A 480 30.30 -10.58 14.36
C GLY A 480 31.79 -10.91 14.29
N ILE A 481 32.13 -12.19 14.12
CA ILE A 481 33.52 -12.65 13.93
C ILE A 481 34.10 -12.04 12.64
N LEU A 482 33.34 -12.02 11.53
CA LEU A 482 33.82 -11.44 10.27
C LEU A 482 34.09 -9.92 10.39
N TYR A 483 33.21 -9.17 11.05
CA TYR A 483 33.47 -7.75 11.34
C TYR A 483 34.66 -7.57 12.28
N GLY A 484 34.85 -8.46 13.26
CA GLY A 484 36.04 -8.47 14.12
C GLY A 484 37.33 -8.73 13.35
N VAL A 485 37.34 -9.71 12.44
CA VAL A 485 38.46 -10.00 11.53
C VAL A 485 38.72 -8.80 10.61
N TRP A 486 37.67 -8.18 10.07
CA TRP A 486 37.84 -6.98 9.24
C TRP A 486 38.44 -5.82 10.03
N LEU A 487 37.98 -5.56 11.26
CA LEU A 487 38.55 -4.56 12.16
C LEU A 487 40.03 -4.86 12.44
N PHE A 488 40.36 -6.11 12.75
CA PHE A 488 41.74 -6.55 12.95
C PHE A 488 42.60 -6.25 11.71
N ILE A 489 42.12 -6.58 10.51
CA ILE A 489 42.82 -6.31 9.26
C ILE A 489 42.92 -4.78 8.98
N CYS A 490 41.95 -3.97 9.41
CA CYS A 490 42.00 -2.51 9.33
C CYS A 490 43.07 -1.90 10.25
N VAL A 491 43.18 -2.38 11.49
CA VAL A 491 44.14 -1.89 12.49
C VAL A 491 45.56 -2.42 12.23
N PHE A 492 45.69 -3.72 12.06
CA PHE A 492 47.00 -4.39 11.99
C PHE A 492 47.52 -4.56 10.55
N GLY A 493 46.67 -4.38 9.52
CA GLY A 493 47.04 -4.66 8.14
C GLY A 493 48.23 -3.87 7.61
N SER A 494 48.43 -2.62 8.06
CA SER A 494 49.62 -1.82 7.72
C SER A 494 50.89 -2.42 8.32
N TYR A 495 50.87 -2.80 9.59
CA TYR A 495 52.00 -3.44 10.27
C TYR A 495 52.31 -4.82 9.67
N LEU A 496 51.28 -5.63 9.39
CA LEU A 496 51.44 -6.91 8.73
C LEU A 496 52.04 -6.72 7.32
N ALA A 497 51.63 -5.70 6.57
CA ALA A 497 52.20 -5.42 5.26
C ALA A 497 53.73 -5.16 5.30
N ARG A 498 54.27 -4.65 6.42
CA ARG A 498 55.73 -4.45 6.64
C ARG A 498 56.47 -5.78 6.80
N LEU A 499 55.81 -6.85 7.26
CA LEU A 499 56.40 -8.19 7.37
C LEU A 499 56.85 -8.74 6.01
N ARG A 500 56.23 -8.33 4.90
CA ARG A 500 56.63 -8.76 3.55
C ARG A 500 58.09 -8.44 3.26
N ARG A 501 58.52 -7.23 3.60
CA ARG A 501 59.91 -6.80 3.47
C ARG A 501 60.80 -7.57 4.43
N ALA A 502 60.36 -7.79 5.68
CA ALA A 502 61.13 -8.56 6.65
C ALA A 502 61.40 -10.00 6.17
N VAL A 503 60.41 -10.65 5.55
CA VAL A 503 60.57 -11.96 4.90
C VAL A 503 61.60 -11.88 3.78
N CYS A 504 61.51 -10.90 2.87
CA CYS A 504 62.50 -10.77 1.79
C CYS A 504 63.92 -10.47 2.30
N ALA A 505 64.07 -9.63 3.32
CA ALA A 505 65.36 -9.31 3.94
C ALA A 505 66.01 -10.53 4.62
N ALA A 506 65.21 -11.42 5.20
CA ALA A 506 65.69 -12.67 5.80
C ALA A 506 66.18 -13.68 4.76
N TYR A 507 65.49 -13.79 3.61
CA TYR A 507 65.83 -14.74 2.54
C TYR A 507 66.93 -14.23 1.58
N PHE A 508 67.07 -12.90 1.42
CA PHE A 508 68.05 -12.28 0.51
C PHE A 508 68.90 -11.23 1.22
N PRO A 509 69.78 -11.62 2.17
CA PRO A 509 70.56 -10.67 2.97
C PRO A 509 71.53 -9.83 2.14
N SER A 510 72.17 -10.40 1.11
CA SER A 510 73.10 -9.65 0.25
C SER A 510 72.40 -8.55 -0.53
N ARG A 511 71.22 -8.85 -1.09
CA ARG A 511 70.40 -7.86 -1.81
C ARG A 511 69.85 -6.78 -0.87
N GLU A 512 69.55 -7.14 0.36
CA GLU A 512 69.15 -6.15 1.35
C GLU A 512 70.28 -5.16 1.64
N GLN A 513 71.53 -5.62 1.72
CA GLN A 513 72.68 -4.75 1.95
C GLN A 513 72.85 -3.71 0.82
N GLU A 514 72.76 -4.15 -0.44
CA GLU A 514 72.82 -3.27 -1.63
C GLU A 514 71.75 -2.17 -1.55
N ARG A 515 70.52 -2.56 -1.19
CA ARG A 515 69.39 -1.63 -1.05
C ARG A 515 69.55 -0.64 0.09
N LEU A 516 70.16 -1.05 1.20
CA LEU A 516 70.47 -0.15 2.32
C LEU A 516 71.53 0.89 1.92
N VAL A 517 72.57 0.47 1.19
CA VAL A 517 73.60 1.39 0.65
C VAL A 517 72.98 2.36 -0.35
N PHE A 518 72.13 1.87 -1.25
CA PHE A 518 71.38 2.72 -2.18
C PHE A 518 70.50 3.74 -1.45
N LEU A 519 69.78 3.31 -0.40
CA LEU A 519 68.96 4.20 0.43
C LEU A 519 69.80 5.26 1.14
N HIS A 520 70.97 4.90 1.67
CA HIS A 520 71.86 5.86 2.32
C HIS A 520 72.35 6.92 1.31
N ASN A 521 72.78 6.48 0.12
CA ASN A 521 73.23 7.37 -0.95
C ASN A 521 72.11 8.29 -1.47
N ILE A 522 70.87 7.79 -1.62
CA ILE A 522 69.77 8.61 -2.13
C ILE A 522 69.30 9.66 -1.11
N ILE A 523 69.36 9.36 0.19
CA ILE A 523 69.06 10.36 1.23
C ILE A 523 70.12 11.45 1.20
N ARG A 524 71.41 11.07 1.11
CA ARG A 524 72.52 12.03 1.00
C ARG A 524 72.37 12.93 -0.23
N ALA A 525 72.19 12.33 -1.41
CA ALA A 525 72.04 13.06 -2.66
C ALA A 525 70.83 14.02 -2.63
N ARG A 526 69.72 13.63 -1.98
CA ARG A 526 68.56 14.53 -1.79
C ARG A 526 68.88 15.72 -0.89
N ARG A 527 69.64 15.55 0.17
CA ARG A 527 70.05 16.65 1.04
C ARG A 527 70.99 17.61 0.32
N GLU A 528 72.00 17.08 -0.39
CA GLU A 528 72.91 17.87 -1.22
C GLU A 528 72.15 18.66 -2.29
N TRP A 529 71.20 18.02 -2.97
CA TRP A 529 70.37 18.68 -3.97
C TRP A 529 69.46 19.76 -3.37
N LEU A 530 68.88 19.52 -2.19
CA LEU A 530 68.08 20.53 -1.49
C LEU A 530 68.92 21.75 -1.09
N ILE A 531 70.13 21.53 -0.58
CA ILE A 531 71.07 22.60 -0.25
C ILE A 531 71.44 23.39 -1.51
N PHE A 532 71.76 22.70 -2.61
CA PHE A 532 72.05 23.32 -3.90
C PHE A 532 70.86 24.14 -4.43
N ALA A 533 69.64 23.60 -4.36
CA ALA A 533 68.42 24.29 -4.78
C ALA A 533 68.15 25.55 -3.92
N LEU A 534 68.36 25.47 -2.61
CA LEU A 534 68.25 26.62 -1.71
C LEU A 534 69.28 27.71 -2.04
N PHE A 535 70.53 27.32 -2.33
CA PHE A 535 71.56 28.28 -2.77
C PHE A 535 71.21 28.92 -4.12
N GLN A 536 70.65 28.19 -5.09
CA GLN A 536 70.22 28.77 -6.37
C GLN A 536 69.05 29.75 -6.23
N VAL A 537 68.09 29.46 -5.34
CA VAL A 537 66.99 30.40 -5.04
C VAL A 537 67.52 31.63 -4.32
N GLY A 538 68.45 31.45 -3.38
CA GLY A 538 69.13 32.55 -2.68
C GLY A 538 69.91 33.46 -3.64
N THR A 539 70.69 32.89 -4.57
CA THR A 539 71.47 33.67 -5.55
C THR A 539 70.60 34.35 -6.60
N LYS A 540 69.48 33.74 -7.04
CA LYS A 540 68.48 34.44 -7.88
C LYS A 540 67.86 35.63 -7.16
N ASN A 541 67.44 35.45 -5.90
CA ASN A 541 66.86 36.54 -5.11
C ASN A 541 67.86 37.68 -4.88
N VAL A 542 69.14 37.37 -4.66
CA VAL A 542 70.24 38.35 -4.52
C VAL A 542 70.58 39.03 -5.86
N ALA A 543 70.54 38.31 -6.98
CA ALA A 543 70.74 38.91 -8.30
C ALA A 543 69.59 39.86 -8.70
N ASP A 544 68.35 39.55 -8.32
CA ASP A 544 67.20 40.44 -8.53
C ASP A 544 67.23 41.66 -7.59
N THR A 545 67.66 41.50 -6.33
CA THR A 545 67.91 42.67 -5.45
C THR A 545 69.12 43.48 -5.86
N GLY A 546 70.15 42.85 -6.42
CA GLY A 546 71.34 43.48 -6.99
C GLY A 546 71.02 44.30 -8.24
N LYS A 547 70.18 43.78 -9.15
CA LYS A 547 69.65 44.54 -10.30
C LYS A 547 68.75 45.69 -9.87
N SER A 548 67.93 45.51 -8.83
CA SER A 548 67.09 46.59 -8.28
C SER A 548 67.93 47.70 -7.62
N ARG A 549 69.02 47.36 -6.92
CA ARG A 549 69.98 48.34 -6.38
C ARG A 549 70.83 49.01 -7.47
N LEU A 550 71.22 48.30 -8.53
CA LEU A 550 71.94 48.88 -9.67
C LEU A 550 71.05 49.84 -10.47
N PHE A 551 69.75 49.53 -10.62
CA PHE A 551 68.76 50.45 -11.18
C PHE A 551 68.56 51.69 -10.29
N LEU A 552 68.54 51.53 -8.96
CA LEU A 552 68.44 52.66 -8.03
C LEU A 552 69.70 53.55 -8.00
N VAL A 553 70.89 52.98 -8.21
CA VAL A 553 72.17 53.74 -8.29
C VAL A 553 72.34 54.42 -9.67
N LEU A 554 71.80 53.85 -10.75
CA LEU A 554 71.79 54.48 -12.09
C LEU A 554 70.72 55.57 -12.25
N ILE A 555 69.74 55.66 -11.33
CA ILE A 555 68.72 56.73 -11.31
C ILE A 555 69.15 57.91 -10.42
N SER A 556 70.27 57.82 -9.68
CA SER A 556 70.76 58.88 -8.78
C SER A 556 72.02 59.61 -9.26
N LYS A 557 72.26 59.69 -10.58
CA LYS A 557 73.29 60.58 -11.16
C LYS A 557 72.73 61.41 -12.30
#